data_AF-A0A525JVM9-F1
#
_entry.id   AF-A0A525JVM9-F1
#
_cell.length_a   1.000
_cell.length_b   1.000
_cell.length_c   1.000
_cell.angle_alpha   90.00
_cell.angle_beta   90.00
_cell.angle_gamma   90.00
#
_symmetry.space_group_name_H-M   'P 1'
#
loop_
_entity.id
_entity.type
_entity.pdbx_description
1 polymer ?
#
loop_
_entity_poly.entity_id
_entity_poly.type
_entity_poly.pdbx_seq_one_letter_code
_entity_poly.pdbx_strand_id
1 'polypeptide(L)'
;MAGGNPDALLGSFAVTGGFQFANGQQTLGTDTADWRADPNATVQDLGGPLSWTAPTDAPTSWGVNGGSNIWDSAIGGPIAGVSASAQWIWSQSDPSGEAFFSTTITDPKVAGVPEPAAWALMIVGFGLTGAALRRRRTPAFARI
;
A
#
# COMPACT_ATOMS: atom_id res chain seq x y z
N MET A 1 25.24 10.31 27.48
CA MET A 1 24.65 9.08 26.93
C MET A 1 24.10 9.45 25.58
N ALA A 2 24.72 9.03 24.47
CA ALA A 2 24.07 9.18 23.17
C ALA A 2 22.76 8.39 23.25
N GLY A 3 21.62 9.06 23.03
CA GLY A 3 20.32 8.37 22.99
C GLY A 3 20.39 7.28 21.93
N GLY A 4 19.78 6.12 22.20
CA GLY A 4 19.68 5.08 21.18
C GLY A 4 18.95 5.65 19.97
N ASN A 5 19.51 5.44 18.78
CA ASN A 5 18.84 5.73 17.52
C ASN A 5 18.32 4.40 16.94
N PRO A 6 17.04 4.04 17.17
CA PRO A 6 16.46 2.84 16.61
C PRO A 6 16.11 3.08 15.13
N ASP A 7 16.94 2.54 14.24
CA ASP A 7 16.81 2.76 12.79
C ASP A 7 16.71 1.44 12.00
N ALA A 8 16.61 0.33 12.73
CA ALA A 8 16.40 -1.01 12.17
C ALA A 8 15.05 -1.59 12.56
N LEU A 9 14.44 -2.33 11.63
CA LEU A 9 13.25 -3.15 11.88
C LEU A 9 13.53 -4.58 11.40
N LEU A 10 13.11 -5.56 12.20
CA LEU A 10 13.03 -6.97 11.82
C LEU A 10 11.67 -7.49 12.29
N GLY A 11 10.92 -8.17 11.41
CA GLY A 11 9.62 -8.68 11.79
C GLY A 11 8.95 -9.62 10.81
N SER A 12 7.87 -10.23 11.28
CA SER A 12 6.93 -11.00 10.47
C SER A 12 5.53 -10.54 10.82
N PHE A 13 4.78 -10.12 9.80
CA PHE A 13 3.49 -9.47 9.93
C PHE A 13 2.42 -10.31 9.24
N ALA A 14 1.21 -10.26 9.77
CA ALA A 14 0.04 -10.90 9.17
C ALA A 14 -1.12 -9.90 9.12
N VAL A 15 -1.83 -9.90 8.01
CA VAL A 15 -3.09 -9.17 7.84
C VAL A 15 -4.23 -10.17 7.74
N THR A 16 -5.38 -9.82 8.32
CA THR A 16 -6.59 -10.66 8.33
C THR A 16 -7.77 -9.85 7.80
N GLY A 17 -8.96 -10.47 7.72
CA GLY A 17 -10.16 -9.76 7.28
C GLY A 17 -10.29 -9.62 5.76
N GLY A 18 -9.63 -10.47 4.99
CA GLY A 18 -9.71 -10.50 3.53
C GLY A 18 -8.74 -9.55 2.82
N PHE A 19 -7.98 -8.75 3.55
CA PHE A 19 -6.91 -7.92 3.01
C PHE A 19 -5.64 -8.72 2.75
N GLN A 20 -4.76 -8.18 1.91
CA GLN A 20 -3.45 -8.74 1.60
C GLN A 20 -2.41 -7.62 1.47
N PHE A 21 -1.14 -7.92 1.70
CA PHE A 21 -0.05 -7.03 1.33
C PHE A 21 0.01 -6.84 -0.19
N ALA A 22 0.75 -5.82 -0.65
CA ALA A 22 0.88 -5.51 -2.08
C ALA A 22 1.38 -6.67 -2.95
N ASN A 23 2.17 -7.57 -2.35
CA ASN A 23 2.66 -8.80 -2.99
C ASN A 23 1.60 -9.91 -3.11
N GLY A 24 0.36 -9.65 -2.70
CA GLY A 24 -0.76 -10.59 -2.76
C GLY A 24 -0.81 -11.63 -1.64
N GLN A 25 0.07 -11.54 -0.65
CA GLN A 25 0.11 -12.47 0.49
C GLN A 25 -0.58 -11.88 1.72
N GLN A 26 -1.10 -12.74 2.60
CA GLN A 26 -1.61 -12.32 3.93
C GLN A 26 -0.51 -12.22 5.00
N THR A 27 0.71 -12.65 4.67
CA THR A 27 1.87 -12.57 5.54
C THR A 27 3.01 -11.87 4.82
N LEU A 28 3.76 -11.07 5.56
CA LEU A 28 4.91 -10.34 5.02
C LEU A 28 6.04 -10.31 6.05
N GLY A 29 7.25 -10.69 5.63
CA GLY A 29 8.46 -10.44 6.40
C GLY A 29 8.99 -9.04 6.11
N THR A 30 9.87 -8.51 6.95
CA THR A 30 10.68 -7.35 6.56
C THR A 30 11.58 -7.72 5.38
N ASP A 31 11.58 -6.91 4.33
CA ASP A 31 12.47 -7.04 3.18
C ASP A 31 12.59 -5.70 2.43
N THR A 32 13.48 -5.61 1.45
CA THR A 32 13.68 -4.38 0.67
C THR A 32 12.73 -4.21 -0.51
N ALA A 33 11.90 -5.21 -0.82
CA ALA A 33 11.02 -5.21 -1.99
C ALA A 33 9.63 -4.66 -1.66
N ASP A 34 9.09 -5.03 -0.50
CA ASP A 34 7.72 -4.77 -0.05
C ASP A 34 7.64 -3.68 1.03
N TRP A 35 8.77 -3.30 1.62
CA TRP A 35 8.86 -2.19 2.57
C TRP A 35 9.48 -0.95 1.95
N ARG A 36 9.04 0.20 2.45
CA ARG A 36 9.61 1.51 2.16
C ARG A 36 10.05 2.18 3.44
N ALA A 37 11.02 3.07 3.31
CA ALA A 37 11.54 3.86 4.40
C ALA A 37 11.81 5.29 3.96
N ASP A 38 11.79 6.23 4.90
CA ASP A 38 12.06 7.64 4.64
C ASP A 38 13.38 8.00 5.29
N PRO A 39 14.43 8.26 4.48
CA PRO A 39 15.77 8.48 4.98
C PRO A 39 16.00 9.86 5.60
N ASN A 40 15.04 10.77 5.48
CA ASN A 40 15.16 12.16 5.93
C ASN A 40 14.04 12.56 6.87
N ALA A 41 13.33 11.59 7.42
CA ALA A 41 12.12 11.90 8.12
C ALA A 41 12.39 12.71 9.39
N THR A 42 11.61 13.76 9.60
CA THR A 42 11.71 14.58 10.80
C THR A 42 10.36 14.60 11.51
N VAL A 43 10.39 14.62 12.85
CA VAL A 43 9.24 14.76 13.76
C VAL A 43 8.20 15.80 13.30
N GLN A 44 8.62 16.80 12.50
CA GLN A 44 7.75 17.84 11.94
C GLN A 44 6.59 17.30 11.09
N ASP A 45 6.68 16.09 10.54
CA ASP A 45 5.57 15.44 9.82
C ASP A 45 4.40 14.99 10.74
N LEU A 46 4.60 15.01 12.06
CA LEU A 46 3.57 14.61 13.04
C LEU A 46 3.01 15.79 13.88
N GLY A 47 3.54 17.01 13.71
CA GLY A 47 3.25 18.18 14.57
C GLY A 47 2.32 19.26 13.98
N GLY A 48 1.93 19.14 12.69
CA GLY A 48 1.01 20.05 11.99
C GLY A 48 -0.25 19.33 11.49
N PRO A 49 -1.14 19.97 10.69
CA PRO A 49 -2.24 19.25 10.05
C PRO A 49 -1.68 18.03 9.30
N LEU A 50 -1.99 16.84 9.85
CA LEU A 50 -1.38 15.54 9.58
C LEU A 50 -1.19 15.29 8.08
N SER A 51 0.00 15.62 7.57
CA SER A 51 0.39 15.26 6.22
C SER A 51 1.44 14.18 6.34
N TRP A 52 1.02 13.00 6.79
CA TRP A 52 1.86 11.82 6.67
C TRP A 52 2.13 11.58 5.19
N THR A 53 3.37 11.77 4.78
CA THR A 53 3.82 11.37 3.45
C THR A 53 4.34 9.95 3.56
N ALA A 54 3.73 9.02 2.82
CA ALA A 54 4.17 7.63 2.85
C ALA A 54 5.62 7.53 2.32
N PRO A 55 6.52 6.88 3.05
CA PRO A 55 7.88 6.63 2.57
C PRO A 55 7.90 5.95 1.21
N THR A 56 8.83 6.36 0.34
CA THR A 56 8.94 5.82 -1.03
C THR A 56 10.25 5.13 -1.35
N ASP A 57 11.29 5.36 -0.55
CA ASP A 57 12.60 4.77 -0.80
C ASP A 57 12.65 3.34 -0.27
N ALA A 58 13.44 2.49 -0.91
CA ALA A 58 13.66 1.13 -0.41
C ALA A 58 14.60 1.20 0.81
N PRO A 59 14.35 0.45 1.90
CA PRO A 59 15.29 0.36 3.00
C PRO A 59 16.54 -0.44 2.59
N THR A 60 17.60 -0.37 3.40
CA THR A 60 18.80 -1.22 3.23
C THR A 60 18.67 -2.49 4.05
N SER A 61 18.98 -3.65 3.46
CA SER A 61 19.09 -4.91 4.20
C SER A 61 20.50 -5.12 4.76
N TRP A 62 20.57 -5.56 6.01
CA TRP A 62 21.81 -6.00 6.68
C TRP A 62 21.88 -7.52 6.87
N GLY A 63 21.06 -8.28 6.15
CA GLY A 63 21.00 -9.74 6.23
C GLY A 63 19.69 -10.24 6.82
N VAL A 64 19.54 -11.57 6.86
CA VAL A 64 18.32 -12.25 7.32
C VAL A 64 18.39 -12.68 8.79
N ASN A 65 17.25 -12.93 9.41
CA ASN A 65 17.15 -13.46 10.76
C ASN A 65 17.89 -14.81 10.92
N GLY A 66 18.94 -14.86 11.75
CA GLY A 66 19.78 -16.04 11.94
C GLY A 66 20.86 -16.26 10.88
N GLY A 67 21.16 -15.27 10.04
CA GLY A 67 22.26 -15.29 9.08
C GLY A 67 23.62 -14.90 9.68
N SER A 68 24.64 -14.81 8.82
CA SER A 68 25.95 -14.28 9.20
C SER A 68 25.96 -12.75 9.10
N ASN A 69 25.25 -12.07 10.02
CA ASN A 69 25.23 -10.61 10.10
C ASN A 69 25.55 -10.08 11.50
N ILE A 70 25.64 -8.75 11.61
CA ILE A 70 26.04 -8.05 12.84
C ILE A 70 25.04 -8.24 13.99
N TRP A 71 23.76 -8.43 13.67
CA TRP A 71 22.69 -8.53 14.65
C TRP A 71 22.60 -9.92 15.26
N ASP A 72 22.79 -10.96 14.45
CA ASP A 72 22.81 -12.33 14.94
C ASP A 72 23.99 -12.57 15.89
N SER A 73 25.14 -11.94 15.64
CA SER A 73 26.29 -11.97 16.55
C SER A 73 26.01 -11.24 17.87
N ALA A 74 25.26 -10.15 17.83
CA ALA A 74 24.93 -9.35 19.02
C ALA A 74 23.80 -9.96 19.85
N ILE A 75 22.80 -10.58 19.20
CA ILE A 75 21.61 -11.16 19.82
C ILE A 75 21.84 -12.62 20.21
N GLY A 76 22.83 -13.29 19.60
CA GLY A 76 23.18 -14.68 19.90
C GLY A 76 22.42 -15.72 19.08
N GLY A 77 21.89 -15.33 17.92
CA GLY A 77 21.18 -16.19 16.99
C GLY A 77 19.83 -15.63 16.52
N PRO A 78 19.05 -16.43 15.76
CA PRO A 78 17.78 -15.99 15.21
C PRO A 78 16.76 -15.66 16.29
N ILE A 79 15.98 -14.61 16.05
CA ILE A 79 14.83 -14.24 16.87
C ILE A 79 13.72 -15.26 16.65
N ALA A 80 13.34 -15.97 17.72
CA ALA A 80 12.24 -16.92 17.69
C ALA A 80 10.90 -16.22 17.37
N GLY A 81 10.09 -16.83 16.52
CA GLY A 81 8.80 -16.28 16.09
C GLY A 81 8.86 -15.30 14.92
N VAL A 82 10.06 -14.94 14.45
CA VAL A 82 10.27 -14.19 13.21
C VAL A 82 10.78 -15.13 12.12
N SER A 83 10.27 -15.00 10.89
CA SER A 83 10.72 -15.81 9.75
C SER A 83 12.23 -15.76 9.56
N ALA A 84 12.87 -16.89 9.26
CA ALA A 84 14.27 -16.96 8.88
C ALA A 84 14.58 -16.23 7.55
N SER A 85 13.55 -15.95 6.75
CA SER A 85 13.68 -15.16 5.52
C SER A 85 13.51 -13.66 5.74
N ALA A 86 13.06 -13.22 6.92
CA ALA A 86 12.89 -11.80 7.22
C ALA A 86 14.26 -11.12 7.31
N GLN A 87 14.37 -9.94 6.75
CA GLN A 87 15.59 -9.15 6.67
C GLN A 87 15.63 -8.10 7.78
N TRP A 88 16.81 -7.87 8.34
CA TRP A 88 17.11 -6.67 9.10
C TRP A 88 17.13 -5.48 8.15
N ILE A 89 16.04 -4.73 8.09
CA ILE A 89 15.91 -3.56 7.22
C ILE A 89 16.21 -2.28 8.00
N TRP A 90 16.86 -1.32 7.33
CA TRP A 90 17.34 -0.06 7.90
C TRP A 90 16.82 1.11 7.05
N SER A 91 16.37 2.21 7.67
CA SER A 91 15.60 3.24 6.94
C SER A 91 16.38 4.05 5.89
N GLN A 92 17.72 3.96 5.94
CA GLN A 92 18.75 4.70 5.19
C GLN A 92 18.94 6.13 5.73
N SER A 93 20.18 6.55 6.03
CA SER A 93 20.56 7.80 6.71
C SER A 93 19.82 8.19 8.00
N ASP A 94 20.60 8.55 9.03
CA ASP A 94 20.14 8.95 10.36
C ASP A 94 20.39 10.45 10.62
N PRO A 95 19.60 11.37 10.05
CA PRO A 95 19.76 12.78 10.35
C PRO A 95 18.98 13.22 11.60
N SER A 96 17.97 12.46 12.03
CA SER A 96 16.92 12.95 12.95
C SER A 96 16.70 12.12 14.22
N GLY A 97 17.29 10.92 14.33
CA GLY A 97 17.04 10.01 15.45
C GLY A 97 15.67 9.31 15.39
N GLU A 98 14.98 9.36 14.25
CA GLU A 98 13.70 8.70 13.99
C GLU A 98 13.79 7.90 12.68
N ALA A 99 13.01 6.82 12.60
CA ALA A 99 12.92 5.97 11.41
C ALA A 99 11.45 5.65 11.11
N PHE A 100 11.01 5.91 9.88
CA PHE A 100 9.69 5.52 9.41
C PHE A 100 9.78 4.41 8.39
N PHE A 101 8.91 3.41 8.56
CA PHE A 101 8.73 2.30 7.65
C PHE A 101 7.28 2.25 7.19
N SER A 102 7.05 1.90 5.93
CA SER A 102 5.70 1.65 5.42
C SER A 102 5.66 0.43 4.50
N THR A 103 4.49 -0.19 4.42
CA THR A 103 4.15 -1.22 3.44
C THR A 103 2.69 -1.05 3.05
N THR A 104 2.32 -1.50 1.85
CA THR A 104 0.97 -1.31 1.32
C THR A 104 0.11 -2.54 1.58
N ILE A 105 -1.10 -2.31 2.11
CA ILE A 105 -2.16 -3.30 2.25
C ILE A 105 -3.24 -2.98 1.20
N THR A 106 -3.74 -4.01 0.54
CA THR A 106 -4.73 -3.95 -0.54
C THR A 106 -5.93 -4.83 -0.23
N ASP A 107 -7.10 -4.45 -0.75
CA ASP A 107 -8.29 -5.31 -0.76
C ASP A 107 -8.36 -6.03 -2.12
N PRO A 108 -8.17 -7.36 -2.17
CA PRO A 108 -8.24 -8.14 -3.42
C PRO A 108 -9.66 -8.14 -4.02
N LYS A 109 -10.69 -7.78 -3.25
CA LYS A 109 -12.09 -7.76 -3.69
C LYS A 109 -12.49 -6.44 -4.36
N VAL A 110 -11.63 -5.42 -4.39
CA VAL A 110 -11.87 -4.22 -5.21
C VAL A 110 -11.64 -4.59 -6.68
N ALA A 111 -12.50 -5.46 -7.21
CA ALA A 111 -12.71 -5.59 -8.63
C ALA A 111 -13.20 -4.22 -9.11
N GLY A 112 -12.47 -3.60 -10.03
CA GLY A 112 -12.84 -2.32 -10.60
C GLY A 112 -14.33 -2.32 -10.93
N VAL A 113 -15.05 -1.30 -10.44
CA VAL A 113 -16.46 -1.11 -10.78
C VAL A 113 -16.59 -1.31 -12.28
N PRO A 114 -17.49 -2.17 -12.79
CA PRO A 114 -17.58 -2.42 -14.22
C PRO A 114 -17.94 -1.13 -14.96
N GLU A 115 -16.91 -0.40 -15.38
CA GLU A 115 -17.02 0.72 -16.29
C GLU A 115 -17.78 0.32 -17.57
N PRO A 116 -17.73 -0.93 -18.09
CA PRO A 116 -18.56 -1.34 -19.24
C PRO A 116 -20.08 -1.28 -19.00
N ALA A 117 -20.55 -1.52 -17.77
CA ALA A 117 -21.99 -1.57 -17.47
C ALA A 117 -22.61 -0.17 -17.42
N ALA A 118 -21.85 0.84 -16.97
CA ALA A 118 -22.30 2.23 -16.93
C ALA A 118 -22.57 2.76 -18.34
N TRP A 119 -21.67 2.48 -19.30
CA TRP A 119 -21.87 2.83 -20.71
C TRP A 119 -23.08 2.13 -21.31
N ALA A 120 -23.26 0.83 -21.02
CA ALA A 120 -24.42 0.09 -21.50
C ALA A 120 -25.74 0.68 -20.99
N LEU A 121 -25.82 1.03 -19.69
CA LEU A 121 -27.00 1.66 -19.10
C LEU A 121 -27.27 3.05 -19.68
N MET A 122 -26.22 3.85 -19.94
CA MET A 122 -26.39 5.15 -20.60
C MET A 122 -26.92 4.99 -22.02
N ILE A 123 -26.34 4.10 -22.83
CA ILE A 123 -26.79 3.85 -24.20
C ILE A 123 -28.25 3.38 -24.22
N VAL A 124 -28.62 2.46 -23.32
CA VAL A 124 -29.99 1.98 -23.18
C VAL A 124 -30.93 3.13 -22.77
N GLY A 125 -30.56 3.93 -21.76
CA GLY A 125 -31.34 5.07 -21.30
C GLY A 125 -31.56 6.13 -22.39
N PHE A 126 -30.51 6.48 -23.14
CA PHE A 126 -30.61 7.41 -24.28
C PHE A 126 -31.43 6.82 -25.43
N GLY A 127 -31.26 5.53 -25.74
CA GLY A 127 -32.04 4.82 -26.75
C GLY A 127 -33.54 4.82 -26.44
N LEU A 128 -33.91 4.49 -25.20
CA LEU A 128 -35.30 4.50 -24.73
C LEU A 128 -35.90 5.92 -24.76
N THR A 129 -35.14 6.92 -24.32
CA THR A 129 -35.58 8.33 -24.32
C THR A 129 -35.81 8.83 -25.75
N GLY A 130 -34.88 8.55 -26.67
CA GLY A 130 -35.01 8.90 -28.08
C GLY A 130 -36.20 8.20 -28.74
N ALA A 131 -36.42 6.91 -28.45
CA ALA A 131 -37.56 6.14 -28.95
C ALA A 131 -38.90 6.72 -28.47
N ALA A 132 -38.99 7.12 -27.19
CA ALA A 132 -40.19 7.74 -26.62
C ALA A 132 -40.53 9.08 -27.29
N LEU A 133 -39.53 9.92 -27.57
CA LEU A 133 -39.72 11.18 -28.28
C LEU A 133 -40.17 10.98 -29.73
N ARG A 134 -39.65 9.96 -30.43
CA ARG A 134 -40.00 9.67 -31.82
C ARG A 134 -41.45 9.19 -31.98
N ARG A 135 -41.95 8.40 -31.02
CA ARG A 135 -43.33 7.88 -31.02
C ARG A 135 -44.41 8.98 -30.89
N ARG A 136 -44.06 10.15 -30.34
CA ARG A 136 -45.01 11.27 -30.14
C ARG A 136 -45.19 12.18 -31.37
N ARG A 137 -44.43 11.98 -32.44
CA ARG A 137 -44.58 12.75 -33.69
C ARG A 137 -45.75 12.19 -34.50
N THR A 138 -46.96 12.66 -34.23
CA THR A 138 -48.11 12.45 -35.11
C THR A 138 -47.89 13.27 -36.39
N PRO A 139 -47.96 12.69 -37.60
CA PRO A 139 -47.86 13.48 -38.82
C PRO A 139 -49.04 14.46 -38.86
N ALA A 140 -48.75 15.76 -38.84
CA ALA A 140 -49.75 16.77 -39.16
C ALA A 140 -50.11 16.58 -40.63
N PHE A 141 -51.31 16.04 -40.89
CA PHE A 141 -51.85 15.99 -42.24
C PHE A 141 -51.95 17.43 -42.77
N ALA A 142 -51.15 17.73 -43.78
CA ALA A 142 -51.29 18.97 -44.53
C ALA A 142 -52.64 18.91 -45.29
N ARG A 143 -53.56 19.79 -44.91
CA ARG A 143 -54.83 19.98 -45.61
C ARG A 143 -54.58 20.96 -46.77
N ILE A 144 -54.83 20.49 -47.99
CA ILE A 144 -54.85 21.29 -49.23
C ILE A 144 -56.28 21.76 -49.46
#